data_AF-A0AAW5LZ46-F1
#
_entry.id   AF-A0AAW5LZ46-F1
#
_cell.length_a   1.000
_cell.length_b   1.000
_cell.length_c   1.000
_cell.angle_alpha   90.00
_cell.angle_beta   90.00
_cell.angle_gamma   90.00
#
_symmetry.space_group_name_H-M   'P 1'
#
loop_
_entity.id
_entity.type
_entity.pdbx_description
1 polymer ?
#
loop_
_entity_poly.entity_id
_entity_poly.type
_entity_poly.pdbx_seq_one_letter_code
_entity_poly.pdbx_strand_id
1 'polypeptide(L)' 'MPIEERLETATHAVESEIKVALIRKGWTQAYLAKRLNISRQQLNQAVKGSNSKRAKEIRETIYEILGMESE' A
#
# COMPACT_ATOMS: atom_id res chain seq x y z
N MET A 1 4.98 -23.08 9.40
CA MET A 1 4.83 -22.29 8.17
C MET A 1 6.22 -21.92 7.65
N PRO A 2 6.58 -22.31 6.42
CA PRO A 2 7.81 -21.87 5.75
C PRO A 2 7.94 -20.34 5.72
N ILE A 3 9.17 -19.84 5.60
CA ILE A 3 9.47 -18.40 5.64
C ILE A 3 8.80 -17.66 4.47
N GLU A 4 8.78 -18.24 3.27
CA GLU A 4 8.14 -17.66 2.08
C GLU A 4 6.63 -17.47 2.25
N GLU A 5 5.94 -18.47 2.82
CA GLU A 5 4.50 -18.40 3.06
C GLU A 5 4.15 -17.31 4.09
N ARG A 6 5.02 -17.10 5.09
CA ARG A 6 4.87 -15.98 6.04
C ARG A 6 5.02 -14.63 5.36
N LEU A 7 5.97 -14.50 4.43
CA LEU A 7 6.22 -13.26 3.69
C LEU A 7 5.05 -12.94 2.74
N GLU A 8 4.53 -13.95 2.05
CA GLU A 8 3.35 -13.83 1.19
C GLU A 8 2.12 -13.40 2.00
N THR A 9 1.87 -14.05 3.13
CA THR A 9 0.76 -13.70 4.04
C THR A 9 0.85 -12.25 4.51
N ALA A 10 2.04 -11.80 4.94
CA ALA A 10 2.25 -10.43 5.37
C ALA A 10 2.04 -9.41 4.24
N THR A 11 2.50 -9.75 3.03
CA THR A 11 2.34 -8.91 1.83
C THR A 11 0.86 -8.77 1.45
N HIS A 12 0.10 -9.86 1.50
CA HIS A 12 -1.34 -9.84 1.26
C HIS A 12 -2.11 -9.03 2.29
N ALA A 13 -1.72 -9.10 3.56
CA ALA A 13 -2.31 -8.28 4.61
C ALA A 13 -2.13 -6.79 4.32
N VAL A 14 -0.91 -6.35 3.98
CA VAL A 14 -0.63 -4.96 3.60
C VAL A 14 -1.50 -4.52 2.41
N GLU A 15 -1.56 -5.34 1.35
CA GLU A 15 -2.38 -5.03 0.17
C GLU A 15 -3.87 -4.90 0.51
N SER A 16 -4.39 -5.83 1.32
CA SER A 16 -5.79 -5.86 1.72
C SER A 16 -6.18 -4.64 2.55
N GLU A 17 -5.40 -4.31 3.58
CA GLU A 17 -5.66 -3.17 4.46
C GLU A 17 -5.70 -1.85 3.68
N ILE A 18 -4.73 -1.64 2.78
CA ILE A 18 -4.70 -0.42 1.94
C ILE A 18 -5.93 -0.37 1.03
N LYS A 19 -6.32 -1.49 0.41
CA LYS A 19 -7.50 -1.54 -0.47
C LYS A 19 -8.79 -1.27 0.29
N VAL A 20 -8.95 -1.83 1.49
CA VAL A 20 -10.11 -1.56 2.35
C VAL A 20 -10.18 -0.08 2.73
N ALA A 21 -9.05 0.52 3.12
CA ALA A 21 -9.00 1.95 3.46
C ALA A 21 -9.34 2.86 2.25
N LEU A 22 -8.88 2.51 1.05
CA LEU A 22 -9.27 3.20 -0.19
C LEU A 22 -10.79 3.12 -0.43
N ILE A 23 -11.38 1.93 -0.27
CA ILE A 23 -12.83 1.72 -0.43
C ILE A 23 -13.61 2.57 0.58
N ARG A 24 -13.20 2.59 1.85
CA ARG A 24 -13.83 3.40 2.90
C ARG A 24 -13.83 4.89 2.59
N LYS A 25 -12.80 5.39 1.89
CA LYS A 25 -12.72 6.80 1.42
C LYS A 25 -13.36 7.04 0.05
N GLY A 26 -13.86 6.01 -0.63
CA GLY A 26 -14.37 6.11 -2.00
C GLY A 26 -13.29 6.42 -3.03
N TRP A 27 -12.04 6.03 -2.78
CA TRP A 27 -10.88 6.35 -3.63
C TRP A 27 -10.45 5.16 -4.48
N THR A 28 -9.91 5.47 -5.66
CA THR A 28 -9.25 4.47 -6.51
C THR A 28 -7.73 4.57 -6.38
N GLN A 29 -7.00 3.50 -6.69
CA GLN A 29 -5.54 3.55 -6.82
C GLN A 29 -5.10 4.56 -7.89
N ALA A 30 -5.83 4.69 -8.99
CA ALA A 30 -5.52 5.69 -10.02
C ALA A 30 -5.63 7.13 -9.48
N TYR A 31 -6.65 7.40 -8.65
CA TYR A 31 -6.79 8.68 -7.96
C TYR A 31 -5.65 8.91 -6.97
N LEU A 32 -5.32 7.91 -6.15
CA LEU A 32 -4.22 8.01 -5.19
C LEU A 32 -2.87 8.25 -5.86
N ALA A 33 -2.58 7.58 -6.99
CA ALA A 33 -1.36 7.80 -7.76
C ALA A 33 -1.26 9.24 -8.27
N LYS A 34 -2.38 9.77 -8.78
CA LYS A 34 -2.47 11.18 -9.23
C LYS A 34 -2.28 12.15 -8.06
N ARG A 35 -2.91 11.87 -6.91
CA ARG A 35 -2.80 12.70 -5.70
C ARG A 35 -1.38 12.75 -5.15
N LEU A 36 -0.65 11.64 -5.22
CA LEU A 36 0.75 11.52 -4.80
C LEU A 36 1.76 11.99 -5.86
N ASN A 37 1.29 12.37 -7.06
CA ASN A 37 2.13 12.69 -8.20
C ASN A 37 3.17 11.59 -8.53
N ILE A 38 2.75 10.33 -8.53
CA ILE A 38 3.57 9.17 -8.88
C ILE A 38 2.92 8.34 -9.99
N SER A 39 3.72 7.47 -10.63
CA SER A 39 3.15 6.56 -11.63
C SER A 39 2.26 5.51 -10.97
N ARG A 40 1.25 5.01 -11.71
CA ARG A 40 0.41 3.89 -11.26
C ARG A 40 1.25 2.64 -10.96
N GLN A 41 2.36 2.44 -11.68
CA GLN A 41 3.27 1.32 -11.45
C GLN A 41 3.97 1.43 -10.09
N GLN A 42 4.49 2.61 -9.75
CA GLN A 42 5.10 2.87 -8.44
C GLN A 42 4.09 2.66 -7.31
N LEU A 43 2.87 3.18 -7.47
CA LEU A 43 1.80 2.96 -6.49
C LEU A 43 1.49 1.46 -6.35
N ASN A 44 1.29 0.74 -7.45
CA ASN A 44 0.93 -0.67 -7.41
C ASN A 44 2.02 -1.53 -6.76
N GLN A 45 3.30 -1.23 -7.00
CA GLN A 45 4.41 -1.90 -6.33
C GLN A 45 4.39 -1.66 -4.82
N ALA A 46 4.12 -0.42 -4.40
CA ALA A 46 3.99 -0.09 -2.99
C ALA A 46 2.83 -0.85 -2.34
N VAL A 47 1.64 -0.83 -2.96
CA VAL A 47 0.45 -1.51 -2.42
C VAL A 47 0.62 -3.03 -2.38
N LYS A 48 1.31 -3.63 -3.36
CA LYS A 48 1.63 -5.08 -3.38
C LYS A 48 2.81 -5.47 -2.48
N GLY A 49 3.13 -4.66 -1.47
CA GLY A 49 4.14 -5.01 -0.46
C GLY A 49 5.58 -5.09 -0.95
N SER A 50 5.95 -4.45 -2.07
CA SER A 50 7.36 -4.41 -2.53
C SER A 50 8.30 -3.94 -1.41
N ASN A 51 9.45 -4.62 -1.27
CA ASN A 51 10.44 -4.35 -0.24
C ASN A 51 11.49 -3.31 -0.63
N SER A 52 11.41 -2.73 -1.84
CA SER A 52 12.31 -1.64 -2.24
C SER A 52 12.16 -0.41 -1.32
N LYS A 53 13.25 0.34 -1.12
CA LYS A 53 13.26 1.57 -0.31
C LYS A 53 12.15 2.53 -0.75
N ARG A 54 12.05 2.77 -2.06
CA ARG A 54 11.03 3.67 -2.64
C ARG A 54 9.60 3.18 -2.37
N ALA A 55 9.34 1.88 -2.45
CA ALA A 55 8.01 1.34 -2.16
C ALA A 55 7.61 1.48 -0.69
N LYS A 56 8.58 1.36 0.24
CA LYS A 56 8.37 1.60 1.67
C LYS A 56 8.00 3.06 1.95
N GLU A 57 8.78 4.01 1.40
CA GLU A 57 8.49 5.45 1.50
C GLU A 57 7.09 5.80 0.96
N ILE A 58 6.69 5.21 -0.18
CA ILE A 58 5.33 5.41 -0.71
C ILE A 58 4.29 4.85 0.26
N ARG A 59 4.49 3.65 0.82
CA ARG A 59 3.53 3.05 1.77
C ARG A 59 3.37 3.88 3.04
N GLU A 60 4.46 4.44 3.57
CA GLU A 60 4.41 5.34 4.73
C GLU A 60 3.47 6.52 4.45
N THR A 61 3.66 7.20 3.31
CA THR A 61 2.75 8.28 2.88
C THR A 61 1.31 7.80 2.63
N ILE A 62 1.12 6.57 2.12
CA ILE A 62 -0.22 5.99 1.97
C ILE A 62 -0.89 5.82 3.34
N TYR A 63 -0.16 5.33 4.34
CA TYR A 63 -0.71 5.13 5.68
C TYR A 63 -1.16 6.45 6.30
N GLU A 64 -0.33 7.49 6.24
CA GLU A 64 -0.66 8.85 6.67
C GLU A 64 -1.95 9.36 6.00
N ILE A 65 -1.99 9.34 4.66
CA ILE A 65 -3.12 9.88 3.89
C ILE A 65 -4.42 9.09 4.10
N LEU A 66 -4.29 7.77 4.27
CA LEU A 66 -5.43 6.90 4.50
C LEU A 66 -5.87 6.88 5.97
N GLY A 67 -5.12 7.48 6.88
CA GLY A 67 -5.39 7.44 8.33
C GLY A 67 -5.23 6.04 8.89
N MET A 68 -4.21 5.32 8.43
CA MET A 68 -3.87 3.95 8.85
C MET A 68 -2.69 3.92 9.82
N GLU A 69 -2.23 5.07 10.31
CA GLU A 69 -1.23 5.13 11.38
C GLU A 69 -1.84 4.52 12.63
N SER A 70 -1.07 3.67 13.30
CA SER A 70 -1.43 3.18 14.64
C SER A 70 -1.38 4.36 15.61
N GLU A 71 -2.36 4.50 16.50
CA GLU A 71 -2.20 5.31 17.72
C GLU A 71 -0.97 4.88 18.54
#